data_AF-A0A967HGB2-F1
#
_entry.id   AF-A0A967HGB2-F1
#
_cell.length_a   1.000
_cell.length_b   1.000
_cell.length_c   1.000
_cell.angle_alpha   90.00
_cell.angle_beta   90.00
_cell.angle_gamma   90.00
#
_symmetry.space_group_name_H-M   'P 1'
#
loop_
_entity.id
_entity.type
_entity.pdbx_description
1 polymer ?
#
loop_
_entity_poly.entity_id
_entity_poly.type
_entity_poly.pdbx_seq_one_letter_code
_entity_poly.pdbx_strand_id
1 'polypeptide(L)'
;PIVVFSPLPVKDTAPAAEAGLVATVSDLAGLDRWVAEARRLDRPLAFHVEIDTGMGRCGFDWREVDRWGPEVAERTTAVRW
;
A
#
# COMPACT_ATOMS: atom_id res chain seq x y z
N PRO A 1 5.43 -10.77 11.92
CA PRO A 1 5.08 -9.71 10.94
C PRO A 1 5.94 -8.45 11.18
N ILE A 2 6.48 -7.85 10.12
CA ILE A 2 7.26 -6.60 10.16
C ILE A 2 6.54 -5.58 9.27
N VAL A 3 6.13 -4.46 9.86
CA VAL A 3 5.46 -3.36 9.15
C VAL A 3 6.48 -2.26 8.88
N VAL A 4 6.52 -1.77 7.64
CA VAL A 4 7.32 -0.60 7.26
C VAL A 4 6.38 0.60 7.24
N PHE A 5 6.53 1.52 8.20
CA PHE A 5 5.66 2.70 8.42
C PHE A 5 6.06 3.94 7.61
N SER A 6 6.85 3.77 6.57
CA SER A 6 7.21 4.82 5.63
C SER A 6 6.76 4.41 4.24
N PRO A 7 6.32 5.34 3.38
CA PRO A 7 6.10 5.05 1.97
C PRO A 7 7.35 4.37 1.38
N LEU A 8 7.17 3.20 0.77
CA LEU A 8 8.29 2.48 0.18
C LEU A 8 8.82 3.24 -1.03
N PRO A 9 10.14 3.54 -1.09
CA PRO A 9 10.75 3.97 -2.33
C PRO A 9 10.53 2.93 -3.42
N VAL A 10 10.42 3.36 -4.68
CA VAL A 10 10.18 2.46 -5.82
C VAL A 10 11.19 1.31 -5.87
N LYS A 11 12.47 1.61 -5.63
CA LYS A 11 13.56 0.62 -5.62
C LYS A 11 13.44 -0.44 -4.52
N ASP A 12 12.73 -0.14 -3.43
CA ASP A 12 12.62 -1.00 -2.25
C ASP A 12 11.32 -1.82 -2.25
N THR A 13 10.44 -1.59 -3.25
CA THR A 13 9.14 -2.29 -3.34
C THR A 13 9.31 -3.80 -3.55
N ALA A 14 10.13 -4.21 -4.53
CA ALA A 14 10.35 -5.64 -4.81
C ALA A 14 11.10 -6.36 -3.67
N PRO A 15 12.21 -5.82 -3.11
CA PRO A 15 12.87 -6.42 -1.94
C PRO A 15 11.94 -6.58 -0.73
N ALA A 16 11.09 -5.59 -0.45
CA ALA A 16 10.12 -5.66 0.66
C ALA A 16 9.07 -6.75 0.42
N ALA A 17 8.56 -6.86 -0.81
CA ALA A 17 7.60 -7.89 -1.20
C ALA A 17 8.20 -9.31 -1.11
N GLU A 18 9.43 -9.51 -1.57
CA GLU A 18 10.14 -10.79 -1.51
C GLU A 18 10.40 -11.23 -0.07
N ALA A 19 10.83 -10.29 0.77
CA ALA A 19 11.04 -10.49 2.21
C ALA A 19 9.75 -10.70 3.02
N GLY A 20 8.57 -10.54 2.40
CA GLY A 20 7.28 -10.71 3.08
C GLY A 20 7.00 -9.64 4.12
N LEU A 21 7.50 -8.42 3.92
CA LEU A 21 7.17 -7.27 4.75
C LEU A 21 5.73 -6.82 4.51
N VAL A 22 5.17 -6.09 5.47
CA VAL A 22 3.87 -5.42 5.34
C VAL A 22 4.12 -3.96 5.01
N ALA A 23 3.75 -3.53 3.81
CA ALA A 23 3.90 -2.15 3.37
C ALA A 23 2.79 -1.25 3.95
N THR A 24 3.11 -0.03 4.34
CA THR A 24 2.12 1.05 4.41
C THR A 24 2.05 1.77 3.07
N VAL A 25 0.87 1.84 2.46
CA VAL A 25 0.64 2.58 1.22
C VAL A 25 -0.07 3.89 1.51
N SER A 26 0.44 4.96 0.91
CA SER A 26 0.03 6.34 1.21
C SER A 26 -0.58 7.03 -0.01
N ASP A 27 -0.56 6.36 -1.18
CA ASP A 27 -1.15 6.82 -2.43
C ASP A 27 -1.50 5.62 -3.34
N LEU A 28 -2.30 5.87 -4.38
CA LEU A 28 -2.73 4.83 -5.32
C LEU A 28 -1.58 4.24 -6.13
N ALA A 29 -0.56 5.04 -6.46
CA ALA A 29 0.58 4.54 -7.23
C ALA A 29 1.43 3.55 -6.41
N GLY A 30 1.57 3.77 -5.10
CA GLY A 30 2.20 2.86 -4.16
C GLY A 30 1.44 1.54 -4.08
N LEU A 31 0.10 1.61 -4.00
CA LEU A 31 -0.75 0.43 -4.01
C LEU A 31 -0.64 -0.34 -5.34
N ASP A 32 -0.65 0.34 -6.48
CA ASP A 32 -0.51 -0.29 -7.80
C ASP A 32 0.81 -1.08 -7.92
N ARG A 33 1.91 -0.52 -7.41
CA ARG A 33 3.21 -1.22 -7.38
C ARG A 33 3.17 -2.44 -6.46
N TRP A 34 2.55 -2.32 -5.29
CA TRP A 34 2.43 -3.45 -4.36
C TRP A 34 1.57 -4.59 -4.93
N VAL A 35 0.47 -4.26 -5.60
CA VAL A 35 -0.39 -5.22 -6.31
C VAL A 35 0.37 -5.89 -7.46
N ALA A 36 1.20 -5.15 -8.19
CA ALA A 36 2.05 -5.71 -9.24
C ALA A 36 3.02 -6.76 -8.67
N GLU A 37 3.62 -6.50 -7.50
CA GLU A 37 4.49 -7.48 -6.82
C GLU A 37 3.73 -8.70 -6.32
N ALA A 38 2.51 -8.55 -5.79
CA ALA A 38 1.67 -9.67 -5.39
C ALA A 38 1.37 -10.60 -6.58
N ARG A 39 1.04 -10.02 -7.75
CA ARG A 39 0.84 -10.76 -9.00
C ARG A 39 2.13 -11.42 -9.49
N ARG A 40 3.26 -10.70 -9.46
CA ARG A 40 4.57 -11.21 -9.89
C ARG A 40 5.02 -12.42 -9.06
N LEU A 41 4.77 -12.40 -7.76
CA LEU A 41 5.14 -13.46 -6.83
C LEU A 41 4.10 -14.58 -6.72
N ASP A 42 2.97 -14.47 -7.45
CA ASP A 42 1.83 -15.39 -7.39
C ASP A 42 1.39 -15.69 -5.95
N ARG A 43 1.38 -14.65 -5.10
CA ARG A 43 0.96 -14.77 -3.69
C ARG A 43 0.36 -13.47 -3.19
N PRO A 44 -0.61 -13.53 -2.26
CA PRO A 44 -1.13 -12.34 -1.62
C PRO A 44 -0.05 -11.69 -0.75
N LEU A 45 0.12 -10.37 -0.89
CA LEU A 45 0.93 -9.55 0.01
C LEU A 45 0.02 -8.79 0.97
N ALA A 46 0.47 -8.68 2.23
CA ALA A 46 -0.22 -7.90 3.25
C ALA A 46 0.18 -6.42 3.16
N PHE A 47 -0.74 -5.51 3.46
CA PHE A 47 -0.44 -4.07 3.50
C PHE A 47 -1.46 -3.32 4.36
N HIS A 48 -1.08 -2.12 4.79
CA HIS A 48 -1.97 -1.18 5.47
C HIS A 48 -2.12 0.09 4.64
N VAL A 49 -3.31 0.71 4.70
CA VAL A 49 -3.55 2.05 4.16
C VAL A 49 -3.15 3.08 5.22
N GLU A 50 -2.23 3.98 4.89
CA GLU A 50 -1.90 5.13 5.74
C GLU A 50 -2.87 6.28 5.44
N ILE A 51 -3.55 6.79 6.47
CA ILE A 51 -4.51 7.90 6.35
C ILE A 51 -3.96 9.10 7.12
N ASP A 52 -3.76 10.22 6.44
CA ASP A 52 -3.37 11.47 7.08
C ASP A 52 -4.62 12.17 7.62
N THR A 53 -4.74 12.22 8.95
CA THR A 53 -5.83 12.91 9.64
C THR A 53 -5.46 14.32 10.10
N GLY A 54 -4.27 14.82 9.74
CA GLY A 54 -3.81 16.17 10.10
C GLY A 54 -2.33 16.29 10.49
N MET A 55 -1.52 15.23 10.37
CA MET A 55 -0.07 15.31 10.60
C MET A 55 0.65 16.00 9.44
N GLY A 56 0.10 15.95 8.22
CA GLY A 56 0.63 16.64 7.04
C GLY A 56 1.93 16.03 6.51
N ARG A 57 2.12 14.72 6.66
CA ARG A 57 3.40 14.04 6.35
C ARG A 57 3.26 13.03 5.21
N CYS A 58 2.48 11.98 5.44
CA CYS A 58 2.23 10.90 4.51
C CYS A 58 0.82 10.35 4.76
N GLY A 59 0.23 9.76 3.73
CA GLY A 59 -1.06 9.10 3.78
C GLY A 59 -2.07 9.73 2.84
N PHE A 60 -3.15 9.00 2.60
CA PHE A 60 -4.31 9.52 1.91
C PHE A 60 -4.97 10.62 2.76
N ASP A 61 -5.36 11.75 2.17
CA ASP A 61 -6.11 12.78 2.91
C ASP A 61 -7.46 12.20 3.34
N TRP A 62 -7.72 12.18 4.64
CA TRP A 62 -8.97 11.66 5.20
C TRP A 62 -10.21 12.37 4.65
N ARG A 63 -10.09 13.63 4.20
CA ARG A 63 -11.19 14.41 3.64
C ARG A 63 -11.61 13.95 2.24
N GLU A 64 -10.74 13.21 1.55
CA GLU A 64 -11.00 12.70 0.21
C GLU A 64 -11.39 11.22 0.19
N VAL A 65 -11.83 10.65 1.34
CA VAL A 65 -12.15 9.22 1.45
C VAL A 65 -13.20 8.74 0.44
N ASP A 66 -14.19 9.57 0.13
CA ASP A 66 -15.21 9.23 -0.88
C ASP A 66 -14.62 9.08 -2.28
N ARG A 67 -13.42 9.64 -2.51
CA ARG A 67 -12.69 9.57 -3.77
C ARG A 67 -11.70 8.40 -3.77
N TRP A 68 -10.81 8.31 -2.77
CA TRP A 68 -9.77 7.27 -2.78
C TRP A 68 -10.22 5.92 -2.23
N GLY A 69 -11.24 5.89 -1.36
CA GLY A 69 -11.73 4.67 -0.72
C GLY A 69 -12.19 3.61 -1.75
N PRO A 70 -13.07 3.96 -2.71
CA PRO A 70 -13.48 3.05 -3.78
C PRO A 70 -12.30 2.55 -4.63
N GLU A 71 -11.37 3.46 -4.98
CA GLU A 71 -10.18 3.13 -5.77
C GLU A 71 -9.27 2.12 -5.05
N VAL A 72 -9.10 2.28 -3.74
CA VAL A 72 -8.35 1.35 -2.89
C VAL A 72 -9.08 0.00 -2.79
N ALA A 73 -10.40 -0.01 -2.61
CA ALA A 73 -11.19 -1.24 -2.56
C ALA A 73 -11.19 -2.04 -3.89
N GLU A 74 -11.12 -1.37 -5.04
CA GLU A 74 -11.07 -2.02 -6.35
C GLU A 74 -9.74 -2.76 -6.59
N ARG A 75 -8.61 -2.16 -6.19
CA ARG A 75 -7.26 -2.66 -6.48
C ARG A 75 -6.85 -3.91 -5.71
N THR A 76 -7.65 -4.30 -4.74
CA THR A 76 -7.19 -5.09 -3.59
C THR A 76 -7.73 -6.49 -3.56
N THR A 77 -8.37 -6.88 -4.65
CA THR A 77 -8.73 -8.26 -4.98
C THR A 77 -7.52 -9.22 -5.00
N ALA A 78 -6.30 -8.70 -5.20
CA ALA A 78 -5.06 -9.48 -5.27
C ALA A 78 -4.17 -9.39 -4.02
N VAL A 79 -4.55 -8.59 -3.02
CA VAL A 79 -3.75 -8.35 -1.80
C VAL A 79 -4.63 -8.55 -0.57
N ARG A 80 -4.02 -8.59 0.62
CA ARG A 80 -4.73 -8.78 1.89
C ARG A 80 -4.47 -7.60 2.82
N TRP A 81 -5.46 -7.24 3.61
CA TRP A 81 -5.42 -6.15 4.60
C TRP A 81 -5.33 -6.75 5.99
#